data_AF-A0A1T2XA39-F1
#
_entry.id   AF-A0A1T2XA39-F1
#
_cell.length_a   1.000
_cell.length_b   1.000
_cell.length_c   1.000
_cell.angle_alpha   90.00
_cell.angle_beta   90.00
_cell.angle_gamma   90.00
#
_symmetry.space_group_name_H-M   'P 1'
#
loop_
_entity.id
_entity.type
_entity.pdbx_description
1 polymer ?
#
loop_
_entity_poly.entity_id
_entity_poly.type
_entity_poly.pdbx_seq_one_letter_code
_entity_poly.pdbx_strand_id
1 'polypeptide(L)' 'MSVTMSLDVSGERLSVKLLPRLTLTPATLIINSQSGIVELSCDDEHLAEIESAIRQYRENIGPRNGRE' A
#
# COMPACT_ATOMS: atom_id res chain seq x y z
N MET A 1 4.89 9.96 -13.29
CA MET A 1 5.54 10.11 -11.96
C MET A 1 5.37 8.81 -11.20
N SER A 2 6.41 8.32 -10.54
CA SER A 2 6.30 7.23 -9.57
C SER A 2 6.11 7.80 -8.16
N VAL A 3 5.35 7.12 -7.32
CA VAL A 3 5.21 7.46 -5.90
C VAL A 3 6.07 6.49 -5.09
N THR A 4 6.80 7.00 -4.10
CA THR A 4 7.59 6.15 -3.21
C THR A 4 7.44 6.66 -1.78
N MET A 5 7.15 5.74 -0.87
CA MET A 5 7.04 5.99 0.55
C MET A 5 7.89 4.95 1.29
N SER A 6 8.52 5.35 2.38
CA SER A 6 9.16 4.40 3.30
C SER A 6 8.62 4.67 4.70
N LEU A 7 8.34 3.60 5.44
CA LEU A 7 7.76 3.64 6.78
C LEU A 7 8.47 2.62 7.66
N ASP A 8 8.71 2.98 8.92
CA ASP A 8 9.14 2.02 9.94
C ASP A 8 7.91 1.50 10.70
N VAL A 9 7.73 0.19 10.72
CA VAL A 9 6.62 -0.49 11.40
C VAL A 9 7.19 -1.55 12.32
N SER A 10 7.08 -1.33 13.63
CA SER A 10 7.54 -2.28 14.65
C SER A 10 9.02 -2.69 14.52
N GLY A 11 9.89 -1.80 14.04
CA GLY A 11 11.32 -2.08 13.81
C GLY A 11 11.63 -2.72 12.45
N GLU A 12 10.60 -2.98 11.64
CA GLU A 12 10.77 -3.37 10.24
C GLU A 12 10.59 -2.16 9.32
N ARG A 13 11.56 -1.95 8.42
CA ARG A 13 11.46 -0.90 7.42
C ARG A 13 10.70 -1.41 6.20
N LEU A 14 9.53 -0.84 5.96
CA LEU A 14 8.72 -1.05 4.77
C LEU A 14 9.02 0.03 3.73
N SER A 15 9.16 -0.36 2.48
CA SER A 15 9.23 0.54 1.33
C SER A 15 8.12 0.21 0.36
N VAL A 16 7.29 1.19 0.03
CA VAL A 16 6.18 1.07 -0.91
C VAL A 16 6.47 1.96 -2.11
N LYS A 17 6.43 1.38 -3.31
CA LYS A 17 6.67 2.08 -4.56
C LYS A 17 5.56 1.78 -5.55
N LEU A 18 4.96 2.83 -6.10
CA LEU A 18 4.01 2.72 -7.20
C LEU A 18 4.66 3.23 -8.47
N LEU A 19 4.92 2.31 -9.40
CA LEU A 19 5.35 2.63 -10.76
C LEU A 19 4.11 2.97 -11.60
N PRO A 20 4.13 4.08 -12.36
CA PRO A 20 3.00 4.45 -13.19
C PRO A 20 2.81 3.44 -14.32
N ARG A 21 1.58 3.34 -14.82
CA ARG A 21 1.31 2.62 -16.07
C ARG A 21 2.14 3.22 -17.21
N LEU A 22 2.67 2.34 -18.07
CA LEU A 22 3.30 2.71 -19.35
C LEU A 22 2.35 2.30 -20.48
N THR A 23 2.66 2.69 -21.72
CA THR A 23 1.78 2.52 -22.89
C THR A 23 1.23 1.10 -23.08
N LEU A 24 1.98 0.08 -22.67
CA LEU A 24 1.62 -1.34 -22.81
C LEU A 24 1.72 -2.13 -21.50
N THR A 25 1.92 -1.44 -20.36
CA THR A 25 2.07 -2.11 -19.06
C THR A 25 1.23 -1.41 -18.00
N PRO A 26 0.47 -2.17 -17.19
CA PRO A 26 -0.28 -1.59 -16.07
C PRO A 26 0.66 -0.97 -15.03
N ALA A 27 0.10 -0.26 -14.05
CA ALA A 27 0.89 0.24 -12.93
C ALA A 27 1.43 -0.94 -12.12
N THR A 28 2.52 -0.72 -11.39
CA THR A 28 3.10 -1.76 -10.53
C THR A 28 3.24 -1.25 -9.12
N LEU A 29 2.54 -1.89 -8.18
CA LEU A 29 2.69 -1.67 -6.75
C LEU A 29 3.74 -2.66 -6.21
N ILE A 30 4.80 -2.11 -5.63
CA ILE A 30 5.91 -2.87 -5.05
C ILE A 30 5.94 -2.57 -3.55
N ILE A 31 5.87 -3.61 -2.74
CA ILE A 31 6.02 -3.54 -1.29
C ILE A 31 7.25 -4.35 -0.93
N ASN A 32 8.27 -3.69 -0.41
CA ASN A 32 9.51 -4.30 0.03
C ASN A 32 9.58 -4.22 1.56
N SER A 33 9.86 -5.37 2.17
CA SER A 33 10.01 -5.56 3.60
C SER A 33 11.27 -6.42 3.86
N GLN A 34 11.71 -6.52 5.10
CA GLN A 34 12.80 -7.44 5.47
C GLN A 34 12.41 -8.91 5.23
N SER A 35 11.12 -9.20 5.37
CA SER A 35 10.53 -10.53 5.16
C SER A 35 10.37 -10.90 3.67
N GLY A 36 10.40 -9.94 2.75
CA GLY A 36 10.33 -10.19 1.32
C GLY A 36 9.81 -9.04 0.48
N ILE A 37 9.62 -9.32 -0.81
CA ILE A 37 9.12 -8.36 -1.80
C ILE A 37 7.83 -8.91 -2.41
N VAL A 38 6.80 -8.07 -2.43
CA VAL A 38 5.54 -8.32 -3.14
C VAL A 38 5.42 -7.33 -4.29
N GLU A 39 5.18 -7.84 -5.49
CA GLU A 39 4.96 -7.05 -6.70
C GLU A 39 3.58 -7.36 -7.28
N LEU A 40 2.77 -6.33 -7.48
CA LEU A 40 1.41 -6.44 -8.01
C LEU A 40 1.30 -5.58 -9.27
N SER A 41 0.90 -6.20 -10.36
CA SER A 41 0.47 -5.48 -11.56
C SER A 41 -0.97 -5.04 -11.36
N CYS A 42 -1.21 -3.74 -11.29
CA CYS A 42 -2.50 -3.15 -10.97
C CYS A 42 -2.94 -2.19 -12.08
N ASP A 43 -4.16 -2.34 -12.55
CA ASP A 43 -4.86 -1.27 -13.27
C ASP A 43 -5.56 -0.33 -12.27
N ASP A 44 -6.31 0.63 -12.81
CA ASP A 44 -6.99 1.64 -12.00
C ASP A 44 -8.09 1.03 -11.10
N GLU A 45 -8.71 -0.11 -11.49
CA GLU A 45 -9.72 -0.81 -10.70
C GLU A 45 -9.08 -1.50 -9.49
N HIS A 46 -8.00 -2.25 -9.72
CA HIS A 46 -7.25 -2.89 -8.64
C HIS A 46 -6.71 -1.86 -7.62
N LEU A 47 -6.25 -0.70 -8.07
CA LEU A 47 -5.79 0.36 -7.18
C LEU A 47 -6.93 0.93 -6.33
N ALA A 48 -8.12 1.09 -6.91
CA ALA A 48 -9.31 1.55 -6.19
C ALA A 48 -9.77 0.52 -5.14
N GLU A 49 -9.69 -0.78 -5.45
CA GLU A 49 -10.01 -1.84 -4.49
C GLU A 49 -9.02 -1.88 -3.31
N ILE A 50 -7.72 -1.77 -3.59
CA ILE A 50 -6.68 -1.70 -2.54
C ILE A 50 -6.92 -0.48 -1.64
N GLU A 51 -7.23 0.67 -2.23
CA GLU A 51 -7.56 1.88 -1.47
C GLU A 51 -8.80 1.66 -0.60
N SER A 52 -9.87 1.07 -1.17
CA SER A 52 -11.11 0.77 -0.45
C SER A 52 -10.86 -0.17 0.73
N ALA A 53 -10.09 -1.24 0.54
CA ALA A 53 -9.74 -2.18 1.59
C ALA A 53 -8.94 -1.52 2.73
N ILE A 54 -7.97 -0.66 2.40
CA ILE A 54 -7.20 0.12 3.39
C ILE A 54 -8.12 1.07 4.16
N ARG A 55 -9.04 1.76 3.48
CA ARG A 55 -10.03 2.65 4.12
C ARG A 55 -10.93 1.88 5.08
N GLN A 56 -11.52 0.76 4.63
CA GLN A 56 -12.37 -0.10 5.47
C GLN A 56 -11.62 -0.65 6.68
N TYR A 57 -10.36 -1.06 6.52
CA TYR A 57 -9.53 -1.46 7.64
C TYR A 57 -9.43 -0.31 8.66
N ARG A 58 -9.07 0.90 8.22
CA ARG A 58 -8.96 2.08 9.10
C ARG A 58 -10.25 2.42 9.84
N GLU A 59 -11.39 2.31 9.18
CA GLU A 59 -12.70 2.52 9.78
C GLU A 59 -13.00 1.46 10.85
N ASN A 60 -12.67 0.19 10.59
CA ASN A 60 -12.87 -0.91 11.52
C ASN A 60 -11.92 -0.89 12.73
N ILE A 61 -10.75 -0.25 12.64
CA ILE A 61 -9.83 -0.04 13.79
C ILE A 61 -9.85 1.40 14.35
N GLY A 62 -10.83 2.23 13.97
CA GLY A 62 -11.07 3.57 14.54
C GLY A 62 -11.16 3.55 16.07
N PRO A 63 -10.83 4.67 16.74
CA PRO A 63 -10.03 4.70 17.96
C PRO A 63 -10.59 3.78 19.04
N ARG A 64 -9.71 2.93 19.61
CA ARG A 64 -9.84 2.52 21.02
C ARG A 64 -9.58 3.75 21.91
N ASN A 65 -10.41 4.78 21.80
CA ASN A 65 -10.41 5.87 22.76
C ASN A 65 -10.94 5.32 24.08
N GLY A 66 -10.19 5.61 25.13
CA GLY A 66 -10.35 5.06 26.46
C GLY A 66 -11.78 5.19 27.00
N ARG A 67 -12.21 4.12 27.64
CA ARG A 67 -12.97 4.26 28.87
C ARG A 67 -12.04 4.93 29.89
N GLU A 68 -12.19 6.23 30.08
CA GLU A 68 -12.00 6.92 31.36
C GLU A 68 -13.06 8.01 31.48
#